data_AF-A0A521QKY5-F1
#
_entry.id   AF-A0A521QKY5-F1
#
_cell.length_a   1.000
_cell.length_b   1.000
_cell.length_c   1.000
_cell.angle_alpha   90.00
_cell.angle_beta   90.00
_cell.angle_gamma   90.00
#
_symmetry.space_group_name_H-M   'P 1'
#
loop_
_entity.id
_entity.type
_entity.pdbx_description
1 polymer ?
#
loop_
_entity_poly.entity_id
_entity_poly.type
_entity_poly.pdbx_seq_one_letter_code
_entity_poly.pdbx_strand_id
1 'polypeptide(L)'
;MNTQSRIPKLHDTTFDGALLWFSEMQCSRLLFHPEDDPADIVHISSGERFFSDVEVTELRFLLNELEEGLGHEKVIGAAYPIFMNAFGQQLDA
;
A
#
# COMPACT_ATOMS: atom_id res chain seq x y z
N MET A 1 10.08 -23.47 -0.84
CA MET A 1 9.41 -22.28 -1.40
C MET A 1 8.86 -21.52 -0.21
N ASN A 2 9.38 -20.33 0.10
CA ASN A 2 8.74 -19.48 1.11
C ASN A 2 7.48 -18.92 0.45
N THR A 3 6.34 -19.56 0.75
CA THR A 3 5.00 -19.22 0.24
C THR A 3 4.36 -18.05 1.00
N GLN A 4 5.18 -17.23 1.66
CA GLN A 4 4.69 -16.16 2.51
C GLN A 4 4.74 -14.85 1.72
N SER A 5 3.56 -14.25 1.56
CA SER A 5 3.38 -12.93 0.96
C SER A 5 4.31 -11.89 1.59
N ARG A 6 4.83 -10.96 0.77
CA ARG A 6 5.65 -9.84 1.26
C ARG A 6 4.80 -8.73 1.91
N ILE A 7 3.48 -8.76 1.74
CA ILE A 7 2.58 -7.69 2.17
C ILE A 7 2.51 -7.68 3.71
N PRO A 8 2.79 -6.54 4.38
CA PRO A 8 2.60 -6.36 5.82
C PRO A 8 1.13 -6.59 6.21
N LYS A 9 0.91 -7.03 7.44
CA LYS A 9 -0.44 -7.30 7.95
C LYS A 9 -1.10 -6.02 8.40
N LEU A 10 -2.34 -5.81 7.98
CA LEU A 10 -3.18 -4.74 8.50
C LEU A 10 -3.61 -5.09 9.94
N HIS A 11 -3.35 -4.18 10.88
CA HIS A 11 -3.67 -4.37 12.29
C HIS A 11 -5.12 -4.00 12.63
N ASP A 12 -5.58 -2.85 12.14
CA ASP A 12 -6.93 -2.34 12.30
C ASP A 12 -7.30 -1.43 11.12
N THR A 13 -8.59 -1.12 11.00
CA THR A 13 -9.15 -0.23 9.97
C THR A 13 -9.37 1.18 10.51
N THR A 14 -8.44 1.70 11.33
CA THR A 14 -8.43 3.11 11.75
C THR A 14 -7.46 3.94 10.90
N PHE A 15 -7.51 5.26 11.01
CA PHE A 15 -6.64 6.15 10.23
C PHE A 15 -5.17 5.91 10.58
N ASP A 16 -4.86 5.74 11.87
CA ASP A 16 -3.52 5.44 12.35
C ASP A 16 -3.07 4.04 11.90
N GLY A 17 -3.98 3.07 11.87
CA GLY A 17 -3.72 1.73 11.33
C GLY A 17 -3.37 1.76 9.84
N ALA A 18 -4.14 2.52 9.04
CA ALA A 18 -3.86 2.72 7.62
C ALA A 18 -2.53 3.44 7.39
N LEU A 19 -2.26 4.53 8.14
CA LEU A 19 -1.01 5.28 8.09
C LEU A 19 0.19 4.39 8.41
N LEU A 20 0.10 3.59 9.47
CA LEU A 20 1.13 2.63 9.87
C LEU A 20 1.35 1.59 8.76
N TRP A 21 0.29 1.02 8.21
CA TRP A 21 0.39 0.02 7.15
C TRP A 21 1.05 0.58 5.88
N PHE A 22 0.70 1.79 5.44
CA PHE A 22 1.40 2.45 4.33
C PHE A 22 2.87 2.72 4.64
N SER A 23 3.21 3.11 5.88
CA SER A 23 4.60 3.28 6.33
C SER A 23 5.39 1.96 6.28
N GLU A 24 4.78 0.85 6.68
CA GLU A 24 5.39 -0.49 6.58
C GLU A 24 5.59 -0.92 5.12
N MET A 25 4.62 -0.62 4.24
CA MET A 25 4.73 -0.82 2.80
C MET A 25 5.90 -0.01 2.22
N GLN A 26 6.06 1.26 2.64
CA GLN A 26 7.20 2.08 2.26
C GLN A 26 8.53 1.47 2.72
N CYS A 27 8.64 1.11 4.00
CA CYS A 27 9.84 0.46 4.56
C CYS A 27 10.21 -0.83 3.81
N SER A 28 9.20 -1.58 3.37
CA SER A 28 9.37 -2.83 2.61
C SER A 28 9.63 -2.60 1.11
N ARG A 29 9.66 -1.34 0.66
CA ARG A 29 9.77 -0.94 -0.77
C ARG A 29 8.64 -1.50 -1.63
N LEU A 30 7.44 -1.60 -1.07
CA LEU A 30 6.23 -2.10 -1.72
C LEU A 30 5.18 -1.00 -1.91
N LEU A 31 5.50 0.26 -1.58
CA LEU A 31 4.55 1.37 -1.67
C LEU A 31 4.06 1.58 -3.12
N PHE A 32 2.76 1.67 -3.28
CA PHE A 32 2.07 1.99 -4.53
C PHE A 32 0.79 2.78 -4.26
N HIS A 33 0.37 3.61 -5.21
CA HIS A 33 -0.79 4.48 -5.02
C HIS A 33 -2.06 3.66 -4.77
N PRO A 34 -2.85 3.93 -3.73
CA PRO A 34 -4.01 3.10 -3.38
C PRO A 34 -5.12 3.07 -4.44
N GLU A 35 -5.15 4.03 -5.38
CA GLU A 35 -6.07 4.02 -6.52
C GLU A 35 -5.56 3.18 -7.71
N ASP A 36 -4.28 2.82 -7.74
CA ASP A 36 -3.72 1.97 -8.79
C ASP A 36 -4.07 0.50 -8.49
N ASP A 37 -4.46 -0.26 -9.51
CA ASP A 37 -4.63 -1.70 -9.35
C ASP A 37 -3.24 -2.37 -9.21
N PRO A 38 -2.96 -3.12 -8.13
CA PRO A 38 -1.67 -3.78 -7.95
C PRO A 38 -1.34 -4.79 -9.07
N ALA A 39 -2.32 -5.26 -9.83
CA ALA A 39 -2.08 -6.13 -11.00
C ALA A 39 -1.40 -5.41 -12.17
N ASP A 40 -1.55 -4.08 -12.26
CA ASP A 40 -1.02 -3.26 -13.36
C ASP A 40 0.37 -2.70 -13.08
N ILE A 41 0.87 -2.88 -11.86
CA ILE A 41 2.18 -2.39 -11.43
C ILE A 41 3.27 -3.33 -11.91
N VAL A 42 4.22 -2.79 -12.67
CA VAL A 42 5.33 -3.55 -13.27
C VAL A 42 6.69 -2.94 -12.94
N HIS A 43 7.72 -3.79 -12.93
CA HIS A 43 9.10 -3.34 -12.90
C HIS A 43 9.47 -2.69 -14.24
N ILE A 44 9.83 -1.39 -14.24
CA ILE A 44 10.20 -0.65 -15.46
C ILE A 44 11.33 -1.35 -16.24
N SER A 45 12.28 -1.98 -15.54
CA SER A 45 13.43 -2.63 -16.17
C SER A 45 13.11 -3.92 -16.93
N SER A 46 12.08 -4.67 -16.52
CA SER A 46 11.75 -5.99 -17.08
C SER A 46 10.36 -6.08 -17.71
N GLY A 47 9.45 -5.15 -17.38
CA GLY A 47 8.03 -5.24 -17.72
C GLY A 47 7.27 -6.32 -16.95
N GLU A 48 7.92 -7.04 -16.03
CA GLU A 48 7.28 -8.07 -15.21
C GLU A 48 6.45 -7.45 -14.09
N ARG A 49 5.36 -8.12 -13.71
CA ARG A 49 4.50 -7.69 -12.59
C ARG A 49 5.30 -7.58 -11.30
N PHE A 50 5.09 -6.47 -10.60
CA PHE A 50 5.75 -6.16 -9.34
C PHE A 50 5.21 -7.02 -8.18
N PHE A 51 3.90 -7.29 -8.21
CA PHE A 51 3.21 -8.15 -7.25
C PHE A 51 2.84 -9.50 -7.89
N SER A 52 2.95 -10.57 -7.10
CA SER A 52 2.44 -11.89 -7.48
C SER A 52 0.91 -11.94 -7.41
N ASP A 53 0.28 -12.93 -8.04
CA ASP A 53 -1.19 -13.09 -8.01
C ASP A 53 -1.77 -13.21 -6.60
N VAL A 54 -1.02 -13.83 -5.69
CA VAL A 54 -1.39 -13.97 -4.27
C VAL A 54 -1.36 -12.60 -3.59
N GLU A 55 -0.32 -11.80 -3.85
CA GLU A 55 -0.16 -10.46 -3.27
C GLU A 55 -1.17 -9.48 -3.84
N VAL A 56 -1.50 -9.56 -5.14
CA VAL A 56 -2.56 -8.77 -5.76
C VAL A 56 -3.91 -9.03 -5.07
N THR A 57 -4.21 -10.31 -4.81
CA THR A 57 -5.45 -10.69 -4.12
C THR A 57 -5.47 -10.15 -2.68
N GLU A 58 -4.36 -10.27 -1.95
CA GLU A 58 -4.24 -9.76 -0.59
C GLU A 58 -4.33 -8.22 -0.55
N LEU A 59 -3.66 -7.51 -1.46
CA LEU A 59 -3.70 -6.05 -1.52
C LEU A 59 -5.09 -5.53 -1.83
N ARG A 60 -5.79 -6.12 -2.80
CA ARG A 60 -7.18 -5.73 -3.11
C ARG A 60 -8.10 -5.97 -1.92
N PHE A 61 -7.92 -7.09 -1.21
CA PHE A 61 -8.67 -7.37 0.01
C PHE A 61 -8.41 -6.31 1.09
N LEU A 62 -7.13 -6.02 1.40
CA LEU A 62 -6.77 -5.05 2.44
C LEU A 62 -7.22 -3.63 2.09
N LEU A 63 -7.08 -3.20 0.84
CA LEU A 63 -7.58 -1.91 0.38
C LEU A 63 -9.10 -1.83 0.50
N ASN A 64 -9.83 -2.90 0.15
CA ASN A 64 -11.28 -2.95 0.33
C ASN A 64 -11.68 -2.87 1.82
N GLU A 65 -11.00 -3.57 2.72
CA GLU A 65 -11.25 -3.47 4.17
C GLU A 65 -11.01 -2.04 4.70
N LEU A 66 -9.95 -1.38 4.22
CA LEU A 66 -9.68 0.02 4.56
C LEU A 66 -10.77 0.95 4.01
N GLU A 67 -11.16 0.79 2.76
CA GLU A 67 -12.23 1.56 2.11
C GLU A 67 -13.57 1.40 2.83
N GLU A 68 -13.96 0.18 3.17
CA GLU A 68 -15.19 -0.10 3.90
C GLU A 68 -15.15 0.43 5.34
N GLY A 69 -13.99 0.37 6.01
CA GLY A 69 -13.83 0.79 7.40
C GLY A 69 -13.65 2.30 7.60
N LEU A 70 -12.93 2.98 6.71
CA LEU A 70 -12.55 4.39 6.84
C LEU A 70 -13.24 5.32 5.85
N GLY A 71 -13.57 4.80 4.67
CA GLY A 71 -13.96 5.57 3.50
C GLY A 71 -12.76 6.12 2.71
N HIS A 72 -12.96 6.21 1.41
CA HIS A 72 -11.98 6.60 0.39
C HIS A 72 -11.11 7.80 0.75
N GLU A 73 -11.71 8.95 1.07
CA GLU A 73 -10.96 10.19 1.35
C GLU A 73 -9.94 10.02 2.49
N LYS A 74 -10.27 9.20 3.49
CA LYS A 74 -9.38 8.93 4.62
C LYS A 74 -8.27 7.96 4.26
N VAL A 75 -8.54 6.97 3.40
CA VAL A 75 -7.50 6.07 2.86
C VAL A 75 -6.47 6.88 2.08
N ILE A 76 -6.92 7.76 1.18
CA ILE A 76 -6.05 8.68 0.44
C ILE A 76 -5.28 9.61 1.39
N GLY A 77 -5.97 10.17 2.40
CA GLY A 77 -5.36 11.04 3.41
C GLY A 77 -4.27 10.35 4.24
N ALA A 78 -4.46 9.07 4.58
CA ALA A 78 -3.47 8.27 5.33
C ALA A 78 -2.25 7.92 4.47
N ALA A 79 -2.48 7.62 3.19
CA ALA A 79 -1.43 7.38 2.21
C ALA A 79 -0.56 8.63 1.95
N TYR A 80 -1.19 9.79 1.81
CA TYR A 80 -0.56 11.03 1.34
C TYR A 80 0.78 11.39 2.02
N PRO A 81 0.90 11.50 3.37
CA PRO A 81 2.17 11.85 4.00
C PRO A 81 3.28 10.82 3.73
N ILE A 82 2.93 9.54 3.56
CA ILE A 82 3.89 8.47 3.24
C ILE A 82 4.40 8.62 1.81
N PHE A 83 3.52 8.96 0.86
CA PHE A 83 3.92 9.28 -0.52
C PHE A 83 4.85 10.49 -0.56
N MET A 84 4.47 11.58 0.09
CA MET A 84 5.31 12.79 0.10
C MET A 84 6.70 12.48 0.66
N ASN A 85 6.77 11.72 1.76
CA ASN A 85 8.03 11.24 2.32
C ASN A 85 8.82 10.37 1.32
N ALA A 86 8.16 9.44 0.60
CA ALA A 86 8.81 8.60 -0.41
C ALA A 86 9.34 9.38 -1.62
N PHE A 87 8.66 10.48 -1.99
CA PHE A 87 9.12 11.42 -3.01
C PHE A 87 10.25 12.35 -2.54
N GLY A 88 10.67 12.26 -1.27
CA GLY A 88 11.70 13.13 -0.69
C GLY A 88 11.20 14.52 -0.34
N GLN A 89 9.88 14.73 -0.31
CA GLN A 89 9.24 15.96 0.16
C GLN A 89 8.69 15.72 1.56
N GLN A 90 9.41 16.17 2.58
CA GLN A 90 8.88 16.17 3.94
C GLN A 90 7.80 17.26 4.01
N LEU A 91 6.57 16.87 4.37
CA LEU A 91 5.54 17.85 4.71
C LEU A 91 6.00 18.56 5.99
N ASP A 92 6.22 19.86 5.93
CA ASP A 92 6.57 20.66 7.10
C ASP A 92 5.45 20.50 8.14
N ALA A 93 5.86 20.15 9.37
CA ALA A 93 4.99 19.92 10.53
C ALA A 93 4.36 21.21 11.06
#